data_AF-A0A0A1F3Z4-F1
#
_entry.id   AF-A0A0A1F3Z4-F1
#
_cell.length_a   1.000
_cell.length_b   1.000
_cell.length_c   1.000
_cell.angle_alpha   90.00
_cell.angle_beta   90.00
_cell.angle_gamma   90.00
#
_symmetry.space_group_name_H-M   'P 1'
#
loop_
_entity.id
_entity.type
_entity.pdbx_description
1 polymer ?
#
loop_
_entity_poly.entity_id
_entity_poly.type
_entity_poly.pdbx_seq_one_letter_code
_entity_poly.pdbx_strand_id
1 'polypeptide(L)' 'MSQEAVGAVIGMKQEAVSTLERSPGASSVDRLLSVLSALGMELVVRDIPKTGTTSRGEW' A
#
# COMPACT_ATOMS: atom_id res chain seq x y z
N MET A 1 14.05 7.59 -8.23
CA MET A 1 14.34 7.79 -6.79
C MET A 1 14.83 6.46 -6.24
N SER A 2 15.92 6.40 -5.48
CA SER A 2 16.41 5.15 -4.87
C SER A 2 15.72 4.85 -3.54
N GLN A 3 15.75 3.61 -3.08
CA GLN A 3 15.22 3.23 -1.76
C GLN A 3 15.90 4.00 -0.61
N GLU A 4 17.20 4.30 -0.77
CA GLU A 4 17.95 5.14 0.18
C GLU A 4 17.44 6.59 0.16
N ALA A 5 17.16 7.15 -1.02
CA ALA A 5 16.59 8.49 -1.13
C ALA A 5 15.17 8.57 -0.53
N VAL A 6 14.33 7.54 -0.72
CA VAL A 6 13.00 7.43 -0.07
C VAL A 6 13.16 7.40 1.45
N GLY A 7 14.03 6.53 1.96
CA GLY A 7 14.28 6.38 3.38
C GLY A 7 14.78 7.68 4.02
N ALA A 8 15.69 8.39 3.35
CA ALA A 8 16.24 9.66 3.82
C ALA A 8 15.17 10.75 4.00
N VAL A 9 14.16 10.79 3.13
CA VAL A 9 13.06 11.78 3.20
C VAL A 9 12.15 11.58 4.42
N ILE A 10 12.01 10.34 4.90
CA ILE A 10 11.06 9.96 5.96
C ILE A 10 11.70 9.39 7.22
N GLY A 11 13.02 9.50 7.34
CA GLY A 11 13.76 8.96 8.49
C GLY A 11 13.72 7.44 8.61
N MET A 12 13.59 6.72 7.49
CA MET A 12 13.62 5.26 7.44
C MET A 12 14.92 4.72 6.86
N LYS A 13 15.33 3.53 7.32
CA LYS A 13 16.43 2.77 6.71
C LYS A 13 16.01 2.28 5.31
N GLN A 14 16.96 2.24 4.37
CA GLN A 14 16.76 1.67 3.04
C GLN A 14 16.23 0.23 3.09
N GLU A 15 16.68 -0.58 4.06
CA GLU A 15 16.18 -1.94 4.29
C GLU A 15 14.68 -2.00 4.61
N ALA A 16 14.15 -0.99 5.31
CA ALA A 16 12.71 -0.91 5.62
C ALA A 16 11.89 -0.63 4.36
N VAL A 17 12.39 0.23 3.47
CA VAL A 17 11.79 0.48 2.15
C VAL A 17 11.85 -0.78 1.28
N SER A 18 13.00 -1.48 1.28
CA SER A 18 13.17 -2.75 0.57
C SER A 18 12.20 -3.84 1.05
N THR A 19 11.98 -3.92 2.36
CA THR A 19 11.04 -4.87 2.98
C THR A 19 9.60 -4.55 2.61
N LEU A 20 9.22 -3.28 2.62
CA LEU A 20 7.90 -2.84 2.17
C LEU A 20 7.64 -3.22 0.70
N GLU A 21 8.64 -3.06 -0.17
CA GLU A 21 8.53 -3.42 -1.58
C GLU A 21 8.44 -4.94 -1.80
N ARG A 22 9.20 -5.73 -1.03
CA ARG A 22 9.26 -7.19 -1.20
C ARG A 22 8.10 -7.92 -0.53
N SER A 23 7.68 -7.46 0.64
CA SER A 23 6.67 -8.09 1.49
C SER A 23 5.76 -7.03 2.14
N PRO A 24 4.92 -6.35 1.36
CA PRO A 24 4.09 -5.26 1.86
C PRO A 24 3.14 -5.67 2.99
N GLY A 25 2.64 -6.92 2.98
CA GLY A 25 1.76 -7.44 4.04
C GLY A 25 2.43 -7.64 5.41
N ALA A 26 3.76 -7.62 5.47
CA ALA A 26 4.52 -7.68 6.73
C ALA A 26 4.85 -6.28 7.30
N SER A 27 4.54 -5.21 6.55
CA SER A 27 4.76 -3.83 6.97
C SER A 27 3.54 -3.27 7.69
N SER A 28 3.76 -2.37 8.64
CA SER A 28 2.67 -1.62 9.25
C SER A 28 2.04 -0.63 8.27
N VAL A 29 0.77 -0.33 8.48
CA VAL A 29 0.04 0.69 7.70
C VAL A 29 0.73 2.05 7.82
N ASP A 30 1.22 2.42 9.00
CA ASP A 30 1.97 3.67 9.22
C ASP A 30 3.22 3.79 8.33
N ARG A 31 3.96 2.69 8.13
CA ARG A 31 5.13 2.67 7.25
C ARG A 31 4.74 2.87 5.80
N LEU A 32 3.67 2.19 5.36
CA LEU A 32 3.13 2.37 4.02
C LEU A 32 2.72 3.83 3.79
N LEU A 33 1.94 4.42 4.70
CA LEU A 33 1.49 5.81 4.58
C LEU A 33 2.64 6.81 4.58
N SER A 34 3.67 6.58 5.40
CA SER A 34 4.87 7.42 5.44
C SER A 34 5.61 7.40 4.09
N VAL A 35 5.77 6.22 3.48
CA VAL A 35 6.40 6.09 2.16
C VAL A 35 5.56 6.76 1.06
N LEU A 36 4.24 6.56 1.06
CA LEU A 36 3.34 7.20 0.11
C LEU A 36 3.41 8.74 0.21
N SER A 37 3.44 9.27 1.43
CA SER A 37 3.62 10.71 1.69
C SER A 37 4.95 11.23 1.13
N ALA A 38 6.05 10.49 1.32
CA ALA A 38 7.37 10.83 0.76
C ALA A 38 7.36 10.94 -0.78
N LEU A 39 6.53 10.12 -1.42
CA LEU A 39 6.40 10.03 -2.86
C LEU A 39 5.34 10.99 -3.43
N GLY A 40 4.65 11.76 -2.58
CA GLY A 40 3.55 12.63 -2.99
C GLY A 40 2.34 11.84 -3.51
N MET A 41 2.12 10.64 -2.99
CA MET A 41 1.03 9.75 -3.40
C MET A 41 -0.13 9.74 -2.40
N GLU A 42 -1.32 9.42 -2.88
CA GLU A 42 -2.53 9.27 -2.07
C GLU A 42 -3.01 7.81 -2.04
N LEU A 43 -3.49 7.35 -0.88
CA LEU A 43 -4.16 6.07 -0.74
C LEU A 43 -5.68 6.28 -0.79
N VAL A 44 -6.34 5.69 -1.80
CA VAL A 44 -7.80 5.73 -1.94
C VAL A 44 -8.38 4.35 -1.64
N VAL A 45 -9.26 4.26 -0.64
CA VAL A 45 -10.04 3.05 -0.36
C VAL A 45 -11.27 3.04 -1.27
N ARG A 46 -11.51 1.93 -1.97
CA ARG A 46 -12.67 1.74 -2.85
C ARG A 46 -13.42 0.48 -2.45
N ASP A 47 -14.74 0.53 -2.58
CA ASP A 47 -15.56 -0.67 -2.46
C ASP A 47 -15.19 -1.67 -3.54
N ILE A 48 -15.09 -2.94 -3.16
CA ILE A 48 -14.95 -4.03 -4.12
C ILE A 48 -16.29 -4.13 -4.87
N PRO A 49 -16.28 -4.13 -6.22
CA PRO A 49 -17.50 -4.37 -6.98
C PRO A 49 -18.12 -5.69 -6.50
N LYS A 50 -19.35 -5.64 -6.01
CA LYS A 50 -20.12 -6.85 -5.71
C LYS A 50 -20.39 -7.53 -7.06
N THR A 51 -19.50 -8.42 -7.48
CA THR A 51 -19.79 -9.33 -8.59
C THR A 51 -21.06 -10.08 -8.23
N GLY A 52 -22.02 -10.05 -9.15
CA GLY A 52 -23.44 -10.17 -8.86
C GLY A 52 -23.81 -11.30 -7.90
N THR A 53 -24.67 -10.96 -6.93
CA THR A 53 -25.67 -11.90 -6.47
C THR A 53 -26.47 -12.32 -7.70
N THR A 54 -26.08 -13.40 -8.36
CA THR A 54 -26.98 -14.12 -9.25
C THR A 54 -28.21 -14.45 -8.43
N SER A 55 -29.33 -13.83 -8.78
CA SER A 55 -30.65 -14.21 -8.28
C SER A 55 -30.79 -15.71 -8.48
N ARG A 56 -30.64 -16.49 -7.41
CA ARG A 56 -31.14 -17.86 -7.35
C ARG A 56 -32.61 -17.74 -6.99
N GLY A 57 -33.40 -17.43 -7.99
CA GLY A 57 -34.85 -17.38 -7.92
C GLY A 57 -35.39 -17.57 -9.32
N GLU A 58 -36.27 -18.57 -9.46
CA GLU A 58 -37.02 -18.98 -10.65
C GLU A 58 -36.24 -19.88 -11.61
N TRP A 59 -36.29 -21.21 -11.38
CA TRP A 59 -37.22 -22.17 -12.01
C TRP A 59 -37.42 -23.37 -11.06
#